data_AF-A0AAE5L557-F1
#
_entry.id   AF-A0AAE5L557-F1
#
_cell.length_a   1.000
_cell.length_b   1.000
_cell.length_c   1.000
_cell.angle_alpha   90.00
_cell.angle_beta   90.00
_cell.angle_gamma   90.00
#
_symmetry.space_group_name_H-M   'P 1'
#
loop_
_entity.id
_entity.type
_entity.pdbx_description
1 polymer ?
#
loop_
_entity_poly.entity_id
_entity_poly.type
_entity_poly.pdbx_seq_one_letter_code
_entity_poly.pdbx_strand_id
1 'polypeptide(L)'
;MQGSVCLIDEDAWNRSESEQIADEFAANLLVPDAGLEEQIYRLRRGDKSPLTMAEIIELEQYFGVSHRAMLRRLTSTRRLDEGTVASLKEGVISVARSLGYDTTLYAKPGDFLVLSPYARLAKGSFEDGRISWGKYRQLLVEAGLADLLSLEEESCPKDEGKEG
;
A
#
# COMPACT_ATOMS: atom_id res chain seq x y z
N MET A 1 0.34 -24.65 -6.59
CA MET A 1 0.74 -23.23 -6.58
C MET A 1 0.93 -22.84 -5.12
N GLN A 2 2.15 -22.47 -4.73
CA GLN A 2 2.46 -22.00 -3.38
C GLN A 2 2.25 -20.48 -3.38
N GLY A 3 1.13 -20.01 -2.83
CA GLY A 3 0.93 -18.60 -2.56
C GLY A 3 1.62 -18.26 -1.25
N SER A 4 2.58 -17.33 -1.28
CA SER A 4 3.16 -16.74 -0.09
C SER A 4 2.31 -15.55 0.35
N VAL A 5 1.90 -15.52 1.61
CA VAL A 5 1.28 -14.34 2.22
C VAL A 5 2.36 -13.28 2.39
N CYS A 6 2.08 -12.05 1.95
CA CYS A 6 2.98 -10.92 2.17
C CYS A 6 2.94 -10.57 3.67
N LEU A 7 3.96 -11.03 4.40
CA LEU A 7 4.20 -10.54 5.76
C LEU A 7 4.86 -9.17 5.63
N ILE A 8 4.25 -8.14 6.22
CA ILE A 8 4.85 -6.81 6.34
C ILE A 8 5.90 -6.93 7.45
N ASP A 9 7.06 -7.49 7.16
CA ASP A 9 8.20 -7.46 8.07
C ASP A 9 8.81 -6.05 8.04
N GLU A 10 9.04 -5.45 9.23
CA GLU A 10 9.66 -4.13 9.38
C GLU A 10 11.16 -4.12 8.96
N ASP A 11 11.75 -5.31 8.74
CA ASP A 11 13.15 -5.49 8.36
C ASP A 11 13.33 -5.56 6.82
N ALA A 12 13.47 -4.38 6.21
CA ALA A 12 13.33 -4.10 4.78
C ALA A 12 14.38 -4.65 3.78
N TRP A 13 15.12 -5.73 4.05
CA TRP A 13 16.27 -6.10 3.21
C TRP A 13 16.18 -7.43 2.44
N ASN A 14 15.09 -8.19 2.55
CA ASN A 14 14.91 -9.43 1.77
C ASN A 14 13.53 -9.54 1.11
N ARG A 15 13.09 -8.46 0.45
CA ARG A 15 11.82 -8.44 -0.29
C ARG A 15 11.97 -9.12 -1.64
N SER A 16 11.00 -9.95 -1.99
CA SER A 16 11.00 -10.67 -3.27
C SER A 16 11.11 -9.70 -4.46
N GLU A 17 11.72 -10.14 -5.55
CA GLU A 17 11.80 -9.36 -6.79
C GLU A 17 10.41 -8.89 -7.25
N SER A 18 9.40 -9.76 -7.10
CA SER A 18 7.99 -9.46 -7.37
C SER A 18 7.49 -8.25 -6.58
N GLU A 19 7.77 -8.15 -5.28
CA GLU A 19 7.37 -7.01 -4.46
C GLU A 19 8.07 -5.71 -4.87
N GLN A 20 9.33 -5.79 -5.29
CA GLN A 20 10.08 -4.63 -5.75
C GLN A 20 9.48 -4.11 -7.06
N ILE A 21 9.17 -5.01 -8.00
CA ILE A 21 8.52 -4.67 -9.27
C ILE A 21 7.11 -4.13 -9.02
N ALA A 22 6.34 -4.73 -8.10
CA ALA A 22 4.99 -4.27 -7.76
C ALA A 22 5.01 -2.85 -7.16
N ASP A 23 5.97 -2.58 -6.27
CA ASP A 23 6.21 -1.26 -5.71
C ASP A 23 6.58 -0.23 -6.78
N GLU A 24 7.46 -0.60 -7.71
CA GLU A 24 7.87 0.26 -8.81
C GLU A 24 6.69 0.54 -9.75
N PHE A 25 5.92 -0.50 -10.09
CA PHE A 25 4.71 -0.38 -10.87
C PHE A 25 3.70 0.59 -10.22
N ALA A 26 3.40 0.39 -8.94
CA ALA A 26 2.47 1.24 -8.19
C ALA A 26 2.96 2.70 -8.15
N ALA A 27 4.25 2.94 -7.92
CA ALA A 27 4.80 4.28 -7.90
C ALA A 27 4.68 4.97 -9.27
N ASN A 28 4.95 4.26 -10.37
CA ASN A 28 4.80 4.78 -11.74
C ASN A 28 3.33 5.05 -12.09
N LEU A 29 2.42 4.20 -11.62
CA LEU A 29 0.99 4.34 -11.83
C LEU A 29 0.41 5.56 -11.08
N LEU A 30 0.79 5.73 -9.81
CA LEU A 30 0.27 6.79 -8.94
C LEU A 30 0.88 8.17 -9.27
N VAL A 31 2.15 8.19 -9.70
CA VAL A 31 2.88 9.42 -10.01
C VAL A 31 3.38 9.33 -11.45
N PRO A 32 2.57 9.67 -12.47
CA PRO A 32 2.96 9.59 -13.87
C PRO A 32 4.02 10.64 -14.23
N ASP A 33 4.95 10.30 -15.14
CA ASP A 33 6.07 11.18 -15.53
C ASP A 33 5.62 12.59 -15.93
N ALA A 34 4.62 12.69 -16.81
CA ALA A 34 4.13 13.98 -17.30
C ALA A 34 3.56 14.85 -16.16
N GLY A 35 2.83 14.24 -15.22
CA GLY A 35 2.26 14.95 -14.07
C GLY A 35 3.33 15.39 -13.08
N LEU A 36 4.34 14.55 -12.83
CA LEU A 36 5.46 14.90 -11.97
C LEU A 36 6.25 16.08 -12.52
N GLU A 37 6.58 16.04 -13.81
CA GLU A 37 7.31 17.11 -14.49
C GLU A 37 6.54 18.43 -14.51
N GLU A 38 5.24 18.38 -14.80
CA GLU A 38 4.38 19.57 -14.75
C GLU A 38 4.35 20.18 -13.35
N GLN A 39 4.20 19.35 -12.31
CA GLN A 39 4.12 19.85 -10.94
C GLN A 39 5.46 20.43 -10.46
N ILE A 40 6.59 19.78 -10.78
CA ILE A 40 7.92 20.34 -10.52
C ILE A 40 8.08 21.68 -11.23
N TYR A 41 7.67 21.78 -12.50
CA TYR A 41 7.74 23.03 -13.24
C TYR A 41 6.88 24.13 -12.60
N ARG A 42 5.70 23.81 -12.05
CA ARG A 42 4.85 24.77 -11.33
C ARG A 42 5.52 25.29 -10.06
N LEU A 43 6.16 24.41 -9.28
CA LEU A 43 6.87 24.79 -8.05
C LEU A 43 8.08 25.70 -8.36
N ARG A 44 8.80 25.39 -9.42
CA ARG A 44 10.15 25.93 -9.64
C ARG A 44 10.30 26.86 -10.83
N ARG A 45 9.28 26.99 -11.66
CA ARG A 45 9.30 27.79 -12.90
C ARG A 45 10.50 27.43 -13.81
N GLY A 46 10.97 26.19 -13.76
CA GLY A 46 12.12 25.70 -14.54
C GLY A 46 13.49 25.72 -13.83
N ASP A 47 13.58 26.06 -12.54
CA ASP A 47 14.80 25.86 -11.77
C ASP A 47 15.17 24.36 -11.68
N LYS A 48 16.44 24.06 -11.95
CA LYS A 48 17.04 22.72 -12.02
C LYS A 48 17.91 22.38 -10.81
N SER A 49 17.93 23.22 -9.78
CA SER A 49 18.56 22.91 -8.49
C SER A 49 18.05 21.57 -7.92
N PRO A 50 18.70 20.95 -6.93
CA PRO A 50 18.14 19.77 -6.26
C PRO A 50 16.86 20.09 -5.51
N LEU A 51 15.89 19.16 -5.48
CA LEU A 51 14.64 19.31 -4.72
C LEU A 51 14.93 19.38 -3.21
N THR A 52 14.29 20.33 -2.53
CA THR A 52 14.33 20.42 -1.06
C THR A 52 13.32 19.46 -0.45
N MET A 53 13.53 19.09 0.81
CA MET A 53 12.57 18.26 1.57
C MET A 53 11.15 18.86 1.54
N ALA A 54 11.03 20.19 1.63
CA ALA A 54 9.73 20.86 1.63
C ALA A 54 8.99 20.69 0.30
N GLU A 55 9.69 20.82 -0.83
CA GLU A 55 9.11 20.62 -2.16
C GLU A 55 8.76 19.14 -2.41
N ILE A 56 9.58 18.22 -1.88
CA ILE A 56 9.28 16.78 -1.93
C ILE A 56 7.99 16.47 -1.17
N ILE A 57 7.82 17.03 0.02
CA ILE A 57 6.58 16.89 0.81
C ILE A 57 5.39 17.51 0.08
N GLU A 58 5.56 18.66 -0.58
CA GLU A 58 4.48 19.26 -1.37
C GLU A 58 4.06 18.38 -2.55
N LEU A 59 5.01 17.71 -3.22
CA LEU A 59 4.71 16.71 -4.24
C LEU A 59 3.96 15.51 -3.66
N GLU A 60 4.39 14.99 -2.50
CA GLU A 60 3.73 13.87 -1.82
C GLU A 60 2.27 14.17 -1.49
N GLN A 61 2.03 15.36 -0.94
CA GLN A 61 0.69 15.81 -0.60
C GLN A 61 -0.18 16.01 -1.85
N TYR A 62 0.40 16.49 -2.95
CA TYR A 62 -0.30 16.65 -4.22
C TYR A 62 -0.72 15.31 -4.84
N PHE A 63 0.17 14.32 -4.87
CA PHE A 63 -0.11 13.00 -5.43
C PHE A 63 -0.81 12.05 -4.47
N GLY A 64 -0.83 12.37 -3.17
CA GLY A 64 -1.40 11.52 -2.12
C GLY A 64 -0.62 10.21 -1.94
N VAL A 65 0.70 10.26 -2.04
CA VAL A 65 1.57 9.08 -1.96
C VAL A 65 2.53 9.14 -0.79
N SER A 66 2.91 7.98 -0.26
CA SER A 66 3.90 7.90 0.82
C SER A 66 5.25 8.50 0.40
N HIS A 67 6.01 8.96 1.40
CA HIS A 67 7.37 9.47 1.21
C HIS A 67 8.28 8.50 0.45
N ARG A 68 8.20 7.20 0.79
CA ARG A 68 8.98 6.15 0.13
C ARG A 68 8.64 6.02 -1.36
N ALA A 69 7.37 6.16 -1.73
CA ALA A 69 6.94 6.10 -3.12
C ALA A 69 7.44 7.31 -3.92
N MET A 70 7.38 8.51 -3.33
CA MET A 70 7.87 9.73 -3.98
C MET A 70 9.39 9.69 -4.20
N LEU A 71 10.17 9.32 -3.17
CA LEU A 71 11.62 9.19 -3.32
C LEU A 71 12.01 8.21 -4.43
N ARG A 72 11.34 7.06 -4.54
CA ARG A 72 11.57 6.12 -5.64
C ARG A 72 11.32 6.74 -7.01
N ARG A 73 10.26 7.53 -7.15
CA ARG A 73 9.92 8.18 -8.43
C ARG A 73 10.91 9.28 -8.81
N LEU A 74 11.34 10.06 -7.83
CA LEU A 74 12.36 11.08 -8.06
C LEU A 74 13.72 10.46 -8.40
N THR A 75 14.06 9.32 -7.81
CA THR A 75 15.27 8.56 -8.21
C THR A 75 15.12 7.96 -9.61
N SER A 76 14.00 7.30 -9.93
CA SER A 76 13.78 6.68 -11.25
C SER A 76 13.79 7.69 -12.39
N THR A 77 13.34 8.92 -12.13
CA THR A 77 13.36 10.04 -13.09
C THR A 77 14.63 10.88 -13.04
N ARG A 78 15.65 10.47 -12.25
CA ARG A 78 16.94 11.15 -12.09
C ARG A 78 16.84 12.59 -11.58
N ARG A 79 15.79 12.89 -10.81
CA ARG A 79 15.59 14.16 -10.09
C ARG A 79 16.29 14.20 -8.74
N LEU A 80 16.56 13.02 -8.18
CA LEU A 80 17.40 12.83 -7.00
C LEU A 80 18.52 11.84 -7.31
N ASP A 81 19.69 12.08 -6.71
CA ASP A 81 20.81 11.14 -6.72
C ASP A 81 20.71 10.18 -5.53
N GLU A 82 21.14 8.93 -5.70
CA GLU A 82 21.07 7.91 -4.65
C GLU A 82 21.78 8.35 -3.35
N GLY A 83 22.89 9.10 -3.46
CA GLY A 83 23.59 9.64 -2.30
C GLY A 83 22.78 10.68 -1.52
N THR A 84 21.88 11.40 -2.19
CA THR A 84 21.00 12.40 -1.57
C THR A 84 19.73 11.79 -0.97
N VAL A 85 19.29 10.63 -1.47
CA VAL A 85 18.10 9.95 -0.95
C VAL A 85 18.27 9.58 0.53
N ALA A 86 19.47 9.16 0.93
CA ALA A 86 19.73 8.74 2.31
C ALA A 86 19.46 9.85 3.33
N SER A 87 19.85 11.10 3.04
CA SER A 87 19.63 12.25 3.93
C SER A 87 18.17 12.72 3.95
N LEU A 88 17.36 12.28 2.99
CA LEU A 88 15.95 12.64 2.87
C LEU A 88 15.01 11.61 3.52
N LYS A 89 15.50 10.46 4.00
CA LYS A 89 14.62 9.42 4.57
C LYS A 89 13.98 9.79 5.91
N GLU A 90 14.61 10.68 6.67
CA GLU A 90 14.22 11.00 8.05
C GLU A 90 13.68 12.43 8.18
N GLY A 91 12.95 12.70 9.25
CA GLY A 91 12.44 14.04 9.56
C GLY A 91 11.21 14.48 8.75
N VAL A 92 10.64 13.61 7.91
CA VAL A 92 9.49 13.92 7.05
C VAL A 92 8.30 14.45 7.86
N ILE A 93 7.96 13.78 8.97
CA ILE A 93 6.82 14.17 9.83
C ILE A 93 7.04 15.55 10.44
N SER A 94 8.25 15.85 10.93
CA SER A 94 8.53 17.16 11.54
C SER A 94 8.49 18.28 10.50
N VAL A 95 9.05 18.05 9.31
CA VAL A 95 9.02 19.04 8.22
C VAL A 95 7.59 19.24 7.71
N ALA A 96 6.83 18.17 7.44
CA ALA A 96 5.43 18.27 7.00
C ALA A 96 4.57 19.04 7.99
N ARG A 97 4.74 18.78 9.30
CA ARG A 97 4.07 19.54 10.35
C ARG A 97 4.46 21.01 10.34
N SER A 98 5.74 21.32 10.15
CA SER A 98 6.22 22.71 10.09
C SER A 98 5.67 23.49 8.88
N LEU A 99 5.33 22.78 7.80
CA LEU A 99 4.68 23.32 6.60
C LEU A 99 3.15 23.43 6.74
N GLY A 100 2.57 22.94 7.84
CA GLY A 100 1.13 22.99 8.10
C GLY A 100 0.33 21.86 7.47
N TYR A 101 0.99 20.78 7.00
CA TYR A 101 0.31 19.61 6.46
C TYR A 101 -0.17 18.65 7.56
N ASP A 102 -1.27 17.96 7.26
CA ASP A 102 -1.71 16.81 8.04
C ASP A 102 -0.72 15.65 7.88
N THR A 103 -0.34 15.02 8.99
CA THR A 103 0.72 14.00 8.99
C THR A 103 0.20 12.57 8.84
N THR A 104 -1.10 12.36 8.59
CA THR A 104 -1.67 11.01 8.45
C THR A 104 -1.08 10.24 7.27
N LEU A 105 -0.66 10.93 6.20
CA LEU A 105 0.02 10.33 5.05
C LEU A 105 1.34 9.61 5.42
N TYR A 106 1.94 10.02 6.54
CA TYR A 106 3.21 9.48 7.05
C TYR A 106 3.03 8.60 8.28
N ALA A 107 1.81 8.50 8.80
CA ALA A 107 1.53 7.64 9.94
C ALA A 107 1.76 6.18 9.55
N LYS A 108 2.20 5.36 10.52
CA LYS A 108 2.12 3.92 10.33
C LYS A 108 0.66 3.58 10.03
N PRO A 109 0.39 2.73 9.04
CA PRO A 109 -0.95 2.26 8.81
C PRO A 109 -1.42 1.55 10.09
N GLY A 110 -2.36 2.17 10.82
CA GLY A 110 -3.13 1.46 11.85
C GLY A 110 -4.05 0.45 11.19
N ASP A 111 -4.78 -0.33 11.99
CA ASP A 111 -5.77 -1.31 11.53
C ASP A 111 -6.76 -0.64 10.56
N PHE A 112 -6.45 -0.69 9.27
CA PHE A 112 -7.36 -0.18 8.26
C PHE A 112 -8.53 -1.13 8.22
N LEU A 113 -9.69 -0.63 8.66
CA LEU A 113 -10.96 -1.29 8.41
C LEU A 113 -11.17 -1.29 6.90
N VAL A 114 -10.81 -2.38 6.24
CA VAL A 114 -11.14 -2.62 4.84
C VAL A 114 -12.66 -2.74 4.74
N LEU A 115 -13.34 -1.61 4.54
CA LEU A 115 -14.77 -1.53 4.22
C LEU A 115 -15.05 -2.01 2.79
N SER A 116 -14.39 -3.09 2.38
CA SER A 116 -14.63 -3.68 1.08
C SER A 116 -15.92 -4.49 1.13
N PRO A 117 -16.84 -4.32 0.16
CA PRO A 117 -17.99 -5.21 0.01
C PRO A 117 -17.56 -6.64 -0.35
N TYR A 118 -16.27 -6.89 -0.58
CA TYR A 118 -15.71 -8.18 -0.95
C TYR A 118 -16.05 -9.28 0.04
N ALA A 119 -15.88 -9.05 1.35
CA ALA A 119 -16.25 -10.02 2.38
C ALA A 119 -17.72 -10.43 2.25
N ARG A 120 -18.61 -9.43 2.14
CA ARG A 120 -20.05 -9.62 1.99
C ARG A 120 -20.40 -10.37 0.69
N LEU A 121 -19.74 -10.05 -0.42
CA LEU A 121 -19.99 -10.70 -1.72
C LEU A 121 -19.49 -12.14 -1.75
N ALA A 122 -18.32 -12.40 -1.15
CA ALA A 122 -17.79 -13.76 -1.02
C ALA A 122 -18.71 -14.61 -0.14
N LYS A 123 -19.14 -14.08 1.00
CA LYS A 123 -20.10 -14.74 1.89
C LYS A 123 -21.43 -15.01 1.20
N GLY A 124 -22.03 -13.99 0.57
CA GLY A 124 -23.29 -14.17 -0.17
C GLY A 124 -23.17 -15.20 -1.30
N SER A 125 -22.02 -15.26 -1.99
CA SER A 125 -21.79 -16.28 -3.03
C SER A 125 -21.67 -17.70 -2.47
N PHE A 126 -21.13 -17.85 -1.26
CA PHE A 126 -21.07 -19.13 -0.55
C PHE A 126 -22.45 -19.56 -0.05
N GLU A 127 -23.18 -18.64 0.60
CA GLU A 127 -24.55 -18.86 1.08
C GLU A 127 -25.51 -19.20 -0.08
N ASP A 128 -25.34 -18.56 -1.24
CA ASP A 128 -26.08 -18.85 -2.48
C ASP A 128 -25.64 -20.18 -3.16
N GLY A 129 -24.65 -20.89 -2.60
CA GLY A 129 -24.13 -22.15 -3.16
C GLY A 129 -23.35 -22.01 -4.47
N ARG A 130 -22.95 -20.79 -4.85
CA ARG A 130 -22.19 -20.52 -6.09
C ARG A 130 -20.72 -20.87 -5.98
N ILE A 131 -20.18 -20.86 -4.75
CA ILE A 131 -18.80 -21.25 -4.45
C ILE A 131 -18.77 -22.21 -3.26
N SER A 132 -17.78 -23.08 -3.23
CA SER A 132 -17.57 -24.00 -2.10
C SER A 132 -16.96 -23.28 -0.89
N TRP A 133 -17.08 -23.89 0.31
CA TRP A 133 -16.39 -23.42 1.52
C TRP A 133 -14.89 -23.20 1.31
N GLY A 134 -14.23 -24.16 0.65
CA GLY A 134 -12.81 -24.05 0.34
C GLY A 134 -12.50 -22.82 -0.54
N LYS A 135 -13.37 -22.50 -1.49
CA LYS A 135 -13.21 -21.32 -2.34
C LYS A 135 -13.50 -20.02 -1.59
N TYR A 136 -14.52 -19.99 -0.74
CA TYR A 136 -14.80 -18.86 0.15
C TYR A 136 -13.62 -18.54 1.07
N ARG A 137 -13.09 -19.56 1.76
CA ARG A 137 -11.90 -19.44 2.61
C ARG A 137 -10.70 -18.92 1.83
N GLN A 138 -10.44 -19.46 0.64
CA GLN A 138 -9.36 -18.98 -0.22
C GLN A 138 -9.51 -17.49 -0.54
N LEU A 139 -10.70 -17.04 -0.96
CA LEU A 139 -10.97 -15.64 -1.31
C LEU A 139 -10.73 -14.70 -0.11
N LEU A 140 -11.18 -15.08 1.09
CA LEU A 140 -10.94 -14.28 2.29
C LEU A 140 -9.46 -14.18 2.65
N VAL A 141 -8.70 -15.28 2.55
CA VAL A 141 -7.25 -15.28 2.81
C VAL A 141 -6.51 -14.42 1.79
N GLU A 142 -6.82 -14.55 0.50
CA GLU A 142 -6.20 -13.76 -0.57
C GLU A 142 -6.48 -12.26 -0.42
N ALA A 143 -7.64 -11.90 0.12
CA ALA A 143 -8.01 -10.50 0.37
C ALA A 143 -7.45 -9.94 1.70
N GLY A 144 -6.69 -10.72 2.47
CA GLY A 144 -6.21 -10.31 3.80
C GLY A 144 -7.31 -10.22 4.86
N LEU A 145 -8.43 -10.93 4.65
CA LEU A 145 -9.62 -10.95 5.52
C LEU A 145 -9.76 -12.28 6.27
N ALA A 146 -8.63 -12.98 6.50
CA ALA A 146 -8.61 -14.28 7.16
C ALA A 146 -9.20 -14.22 8.59
N ASP A 147 -9.11 -13.08 9.26
CA ASP A 147 -9.65 -12.83 10.59
C ASP A 147 -11.19 -12.95 10.66
N LEU A 148 -11.88 -12.91 9.52
CA LEU A 148 -13.33 -13.14 9.47
C LEU A 148 -13.70 -14.62 9.60
N LEU A 149 -12.79 -15.55 9.29
CA LEU A 149 -13.05 -16.98 9.35
C LEU A 149 -13.15 -17.49 10.79
N SER A 150 -12.32 -16.96 11.68
CA SER A 150 -12.30 -17.33 13.10
C SER A 150 -13.60 -16.96 13.83
N LEU A 151 -14.35 -15.97 13.31
CA LEU A 151 -15.67 -15.58 13.83
C LEU A 151 -16.80 -16.51 13.38
N GLU A 152 -16.60 -17.30 12.32
CA GLU A 152 -17.64 -18.16 11.74
C GLU A 152 -17.53 -19.63 12.21
N GLU A 153 -16.34 -20.08 12.65
CA GLU A 153 -16.12 -21.44 13.17
C GLU A 153 -16.91 -21.76 14.45
N GLU A 154 -17.31 -20.75 15.23
CA GLU A 154 -18.19 -20.93 16.39
C GLU A 154 -19.67 -21.20 16.03
N SER A 155 -20.03 -21.07 14.74
CA SER A 155 -21.43 -21.21 14.28
C SER A 155 -21.73 -22.48 13.50
N CYS A 156 -20.72 -23.32 13.21
CA CYS A 156 -20.94 -24.51 12.40
C CYS A 156 -21.50 -25.66 13.27
N PRO A 157 -22.69 -26.23 12.96
CA PRO A 157 -23.18 -27.42 13.63
C PRO A 157 -22.19 -28.55 13.36
N LYS A 158 -21.76 -29.25 14.41
CA LYS A 158 -21.05 -30.52 14.24
C LYS A 158 -22.03 -31.47 13.55
N ASP A 159 -21.67 -31.95 12.37
CA ASP A 159 -22.37 -33.07 11.72
C ASP A 159 -22.31 -34.27 12.66
N GLU A 160 -23.37 -34.46 13.46
CA GLU A 160 -23.60 -35.68 14.20
C GLU A 160 -24.00 -36.76 13.20
N GLY A 161 -23.19 -37.82 13.17
CA GLY A 161 -23.31 -38.92 12.24
C GLY A 161 -24.68 -39.59 12.22
N LYS A 162 -25.03 -40.11 11.05
CA LYS A 162 -25.91 -41.28 10.93
C LYS A 162 -25.26 -42.27 9.98
N GLU A 163 -24.60 -43.26 10.58
CA GLU A 163 -24.61 -44.61 10.03
C GLU A 163 -26.06 -45.11 10.02
N GLY A 164 -26.47 -45.66 8.88
CA GLY A 164 -27.75 -46.31 8.66
C GLY A 164 -27.70 -47.06 7.34
#